data_AF-A0A8J7TN82-F1
#
_entry.id   AF-A0A8J7TN82-F1
#
_cell.length_a   1.000
_cell.length_b   1.000
_cell.length_c   1.000
_cell.angle_alpha   90.00
_cell.angle_beta   90.00
_cell.angle_gamma   90.00
#
_symmetry.space_group_name_H-M   'P 1'
#
loop_
_entity.id
_entity.type
_entity.pdbx_description
1 polymer ?
#
loop_
_entity_poly.entity_id
_entity_poly.type
_entity_poly.pdbx_seq_one_letter_code
_entity_poly.pdbx_strand_id
1 'polypeptide(L)'
;MRASRNCINLSLALSLGLCLTFQQGALAQESKLDRMDATAQAAFDQGDYKRASTSFNKLLTELNKDIDSLDKDAQTARKQQAMKTMRRLGQCALAQKDFVTATDLLNKAREASVELAQADSDLDKAFAELSANYREIDPSTLGTEASAALKEVGASKIGVAKTDGGEHIEVTLSEKVVKPINAPGVSHVGFDKTIAFDFNETPDGTVQISNISGLKAKVKVWVDIIASKLSLDAEQKPVAQVTGAKMGISQSVSTKLPDEIYQPIIALIGKVKNVFSDNAGPGSTYENVASGGAQSGGNAAATEIVPVVNSGAQPAVDPSLQPVTPADSPANSNE
;
A
#
# COMPACT_ATOMS: atom_id res chain seq x y z
N MET A 1 9.94 -40.21 -72.40
CA MET A 1 8.75 -40.34 -71.52
C MET A 1 9.22 -40.72 -70.13
N ARG A 2 9.39 -39.72 -69.26
CA ARG A 2 8.72 -39.55 -67.94
C ARG A 2 8.86 -40.73 -66.97
N ALA A 3 9.84 -40.60 -66.07
CA ALA A 3 9.84 -41.26 -64.76
C ALA A 3 8.90 -40.49 -63.81
N SER A 4 7.98 -41.21 -63.17
CA SER A 4 7.04 -40.68 -62.18
C SER A 4 7.66 -40.66 -60.78
N ARG A 5 7.43 -39.56 -60.07
CA ARG A 5 7.90 -39.27 -58.71
C ARG A 5 7.08 -40.03 -57.66
N ASN A 6 7.73 -40.74 -56.75
CA ASN A 6 7.19 -41.04 -55.42
C ASN A 6 7.78 -40.04 -54.43
N CYS A 7 7.09 -38.92 -54.23
CA CYS A 7 7.35 -37.96 -53.15
C CYS A 7 6.10 -37.88 -52.28
N ILE A 8 5.90 -38.86 -51.39
CA ILE A 8 4.94 -38.74 -50.29
C ILE A 8 5.62 -39.32 -49.06
N ASN A 9 5.56 -38.58 -47.95
CA ASN A 9 6.03 -38.90 -46.58
C ASN A 9 7.42 -38.40 -46.15
N LEU A 10 7.71 -37.11 -46.34
CA LEU A 10 8.71 -36.43 -45.50
C LEU A 10 8.18 -35.20 -44.74
N SER A 11 7.00 -34.68 -45.11
CA SER A 11 6.44 -33.45 -44.52
C SER A 11 5.60 -33.65 -43.25
N LEU A 12 5.21 -34.89 -42.92
CA LEU A 12 4.38 -35.17 -41.73
C LEU A 12 5.21 -35.49 -40.46
N ALA A 13 6.48 -35.89 -40.63
CA ALA A 13 7.37 -36.18 -39.49
C ALA A 13 8.02 -34.93 -38.90
N LEU A 14 8.16 -33.85 -39.69
CA LEU A 14 8.76 -32.60 -39.21
C LEU A 14 7.79 -31.74 -38.38
N SER A 15 6.48 -31.85 -38.60
CA SER A 15 5.47 -31.10 -37.82
C SER A 15 5.17 -31.72 -36.45
N LEU A 16 5.31 -33.05 -36.30
CA LEU A 16 5.18 -33.71 -34.99
C LEU A 16 6.40 -33.48 -34.08
N GLY A 17 7.61 -33.40 -34.66
CA GLY A 17 8.83 -33.14 -33.90
C GLY A 17 8.90 -31.74 -33.29
N LEU A 18 8.35 -30.74 -33.98
CA LEU A 18 8.35 -29.36 -33.49
C LEU A 18 7.39 -29.17 -32.30
N CYS A 19 6.16 -29.71 -32.37
CA CYS A 19 5.20 -29.63 -31.26
C CYS A 19 5.70 -30.32 -29.97
N LEU A 20 6.38 -31.46 -30.08
CA LEU A 20 6.94 -32.17 -28.92
C LEU A 20 8.06 -31.39 -28.21
N THR A 21 8.88 -30.66 -28.96
CA THR A 21 9.96 -29.84 -28.37
C THR A 21 9.45 -28.60 -27.63
N PHE A 22 8.39 -27.95 -28.13
CA PHE A 22 7.78 -26.81 -27.45
C PHE A 22 7.03 -27.22 -26.17
N GLN A 23 6.32 -28.36 -26.19
CA GLN A 23 5.66 -28.88 -24.97
C GLN A 23 6.66 -29.33 -23.91
N GLN A 24 7.79 -29.94 -24.29
CA GLN A 24 8.84 -30.30 -23.31
C GLN A 24 9.52 -29.07 -22.70
N GLY A 25 9.75 -28.01 -23.48
CA GLY A 25 10.32 -26.75 -22.99
C GLY A 25 9.40 -26.02 -22.00
N ALA A 26 8.09 -25.95 -22.29
CA ALA A 26 7.10 -25.34 -21.42
C ALA A 26 6.97 -26.09 -20.08
N LEU A 27 6.84 -27.41 -20.11
CA LEU A 27 6.76 -28.25 -18.89
C LEU A 27 8.05 -28.19 -18.06
N ALA A 28 9.22 -28.11 -18.70
CA ALA A 28 10.48 -27.93 -17.98
C ALA A 28 10.56 -26.57 -17.29
N GLN A 29 10.04 -25.52 -17.92
CA GLN A 29 9.99 -24.16 -17.35
C GLN A 29 9.00 -24.06 -16.19
N GLU A 30 7.81 -24.66 -16.30
CA GLU A 30 6.88 -24.78 -15.17
C GLU A 30 7.52 -25.52 -13.99
N SER A 31 8.20 -26.65 -14.25
CA SER A 31 8.91 -27.39 -13.19
C SER A 31 10.03 -26.57 -12.51
N LYS A 32 10.63 -25.61 -13.22
CA LYS A 32 11.65 -24.71 -12.67
C LYS A 32 10.99 -23.67 -11.76
N LEU A 33 9.90 -23.05 -12.21
CA LEU A 33 9.16 -22.05 -11.44
C LEU A 33 8.57 -22.66 -10.16
N ASP A 34 8.03 -23.88 -10.23
CA ASP A 34 7.51 -24.60 -9.06
C ASP A 34 8.60 -24.93 -8.04
N ARG A 35 9.80 -25.32 -8.49
CA ARG A 35 10.94 -25.54 -7.59
C ARG A 35 11.39 -24.24 -6.92
N MET A 36 11.39 -23.12 -7.65
CA MET A 36 11.71 -21.81 -7.10
C MET A 36 10.67 -21.39 -6.07
N ASP A 37 9.38 -21.61 -6.34
CA ASP A 37 8.30 -21.33 -5.40
C ASP A 37 8.41 -22.20 -4.14
N ALA A 38 8.60 -23.51 -4.29
CA ALA A 38 8.78 -24.42 -3.15
C ALA A 38 9.99 -24.05 -2.29
N THR A 39 11.09 -23.62 -2.91
CA THR A 39 12.29 -23.17 -2.18
C THR A 39 12.03 -21.88 -1.40
N ALA A 40 11.31 -20.93 -2.01
CA ALA A 40 10.96 -19.67 -1.37
C ALA A 40 9.97 -19.89 -0.23
N GLN A 41 8.96 -20.74 -0.43
CA GLN A 41 7.99 -21.12 0.58
C GLN A 41 8.66 -21.87 1.75
N ALA A 42 9.59 -22.78 1.49
CA ALA A 42 10.31 -23.46 2.56
C ALA A 42 11.11 -22.49 3.45
N ALA A 43 11.71 -21.44 2.88
CA ALA A 43 12.38 -20.39 3.65
C ALA A 43 11.38 -19.54 4.45
N PHE A 44 10.22 -19.26 3.87
CA PHE A 44 9.12 -18.55 4.54
C PHE A 44 8.61 -19.33 5.76
N ASP A 45 8.33 -20.64 5.59
CA ASP A 45 7.84 -21.52 6.65
C ASP A 45 8.87 -21.73 7.78
N GLN A 46 10.17 -21.58 7.47
CA GLN A 46 11.26 -21.59 8.45
C GLN A 46 11.42 -20.25 9.19
N GLY A 47 10.66 -19.21 8.83
CA GLY A 47 10.78 -17.87 9.40
C GLY A 47 11.99 -17.07 8.91
N ASP A 48 12.73 -17.55 7.91
CA ASP A 48 13.83 -16.81 7.28
C ASP A 48 13.27 -15.88 6.18
N TYR A 49 12.55 -14.85 6.63
CA TYR A 49 11.84 -13.92 5.74
C TYR A 49 12.77 -13.16 4.80
N LYS A 50 14.02 -12.91 5.19
CA LYS A 50 15.01 -12.24 4.32
C LYS A 50 15.41 -13.13 3.15
N ARG A 51 15.67 -14.41 3.41
CA ARG A 51 15.95 -15.40 2.36
C ARG A 51 14.72 -15.69 1.52
N ALA A 52 13.54 -15.77 2.13
CA ALA A 52 12.26 -15.92 1.44
C ALA A 52 12.02 -14.74 0.48
N SER A 53 12.14 -13.49 0.95
CA SER A 53 12.04 -12.28 0.11
C SER A 53 13.00 -12.32 -1.08
N THR A 54 14.25 -12.70 -0.86
CA THR A 54 15.24 -12.81 -1.95
C THR A 54 14.82 -13.85 -2.99
N SER A 55 14.28 -14.99 -2.54
CA SER A 55 13.88 -16.10 -3.40
C SER A 55 12.58 -15.78 -4.16
N PHE A 56 11.58 -15.18 -3.50
CA PHE A 56 10.35 -14.72 -4.13
C PHE A 56 10.59 -13.58 -5.13
N ASN A 57 11.53 -12.65 -4.87
CA ASN A 57 11.88 -11.61 -5.85
C ASN A 57 12.49 -12.20 -7.13
N LYS A 58 13.33 -13.24 -6.99
CA LYS A 58 13.86 -13.98 -8.14
C LYS A 58 12.74 -14.70 -8.90
N LEU A 59 11.82 -15.34 -8.18
CA LEU A 59 10.65 -15.98 -8.78
C LEU A 59 9.79 -14.96 -9.55
N LEU A 60 9.47 -13.82 -8.93
CA LEU A 60 8.67 -12.76 -9.55
C LEU A 60 9.33 -12.23 -10.84
N THR A 61 10.65 -12.07 -10.84
CA THR A 61 11.42 -11.67 -12.03
C THR A 61 11.29 -12.71 -13.15
N GLU A 62 11.42 -14.00 -12.83
CA GLU A 62 11.30 -15.08 -13.81
C GLU A 62 9.86 -15.27 -14.31
N LEU A 63 8.85 -15.01 -13.47
CA LEU A 63 7.43 -15.08 -13.85
C LEU A 63 7.06 -14.01 -14.88
N ASN A 64 7.55 -12.78 -14.67
CA ASN A 64 7.28 -11.65 -15.56
C ASN A 64 8.11 -11.69 -16.85
N LYS A 65 9.15 -12.54 -16.90
CA LYS A 65 10.02 -12.66 -18.06
C LYS A 65 9.28 -13.28 -19.24
N ASP A 66 9.29 -12.58 -20.37
CA ASP A 66 8.70 -13.01 -21.64
C ASP A 66 7.20 -13.34 -21.55
N ILE A 67 6.47 -12.75 -20.58
CA ILE A 67 5.07 -13.08 -20.29
C ILE A 67 4.13 -12.78 -21.47
N ASP A 68 4.43 -11.75 -22.27
CA ASP A 68 3.63 -11.36 -23.44
C ASP A 68 3.86 -12.25 -24.66
N SER A 69 4.88 -13.11 -24.62
CA SER A 69 5.17 -14.07 -25.69
C SER A 69 4.42 -15.41 -25.53
N LEU A 70 3.74 -15.58 -24.41
CA LEU A 70 2.98 -16.78 -24.07
C LEU A 70 1.58 -16.76 -24.70
N ASP A 71 0.97 -17.93 -24.83
CA ASP A 71 -0.46 -18.01 -25.10
C ASP A 71 -1.27 -17.46 -23.92
N LYS A 72 -2.56 -17.14 -24.16
CA LYS A 72 -3.40 -16.47 -23.16
C LYS A 72 -3.60 -17.28 -21.88
N ASP A 73 -3.65 -18.60 -21.97
CA ASP A 73 -3.88 -19.45 -20.81
C ASP A 73 -2.62 -19.51 -19.94
N ALA A 74 -1.45 -19.70 -20.57
CA ALA A 74 -0.16 -19.62 -19.89
C ALA A 74 0.14 -18.23 -19.33
N GLN A 75 -0.24 -17.16 -20.04
CA GLN A 75 -0.13 -15.78 -19.56
C GLN A 75 -0.96 -15.58 -18.29
N THR A 76 -2.20 -16.06 -18.30
CA THR A 76 -3.10 -15.99 -17.14
C THR A 76 -2.54 -16.76 -15.96
N ALA A 77 -2.09 -18.00 -16.16
CA ALA A 77 -1.48 -18.81 -15.11
C ALA A 77 -0.25 -18.14 -14.48
N ARG A 78 0.63 -17.53 -15.31
CA ARG A 78 1.79 -16.78 -14.81
C ARG A 78 1.41 -15.53 -14.03
N LYS A 79 0.43 -14.76 -14.50
CA LYS A 79 -0.07 -13.58 -13.78
C LYS A 79 -0.67 -13.98 -12.42
N GLN A 80 -1.40 -15.09 -12.35
CA GLN A 80 -1.91 -15.63 -11.09
C GLN A 80 -0.80 -16.03 -10.12
N GLN A 81 0.27 -16.68 -10.61
CA GLN A 81 1.42 -17.03 -9.79
C GLN A 81 2.20 -15.79 -9.34
N ALA A 82 2.33 -14.77 -10.21
CA ALA A 82 2.96 -13.50 -9.88
C ALA A 82 2.18 -12.76 -8.79
N MET A 83 0.85 -12.71 -8.88
CA MET A 83 -0.03 -12.16 -7.86
C MET A 83 0.20 -12.82 -6.48
N LYS A 84 0.18 -14.15 -6.41
CA LYS A 84 0.46 -14.90 -5.17
C LYS A 84 1.87 -14.61 -4.64
N THR A 85 2.85 -14.49 -5.53
CA THR A 85 4.23 -14.17 -5.17
C THR A 85 4.36 -12.76 -4.59
N MET A 86 3.66 -11.77 -5.16
CA MET A 86 3.60 -10.40 -4.62
C MET A 86 2.98 -10.38 -3.21
N ARG A 87 1.88 -11.11 -2.99
CA ARG A 87 1.30 -11.25 -1.65
C ARG A 87 2.30 -11.84 -0.66
N ARG A 88 2.99 -12.94 -1.01
CA ARG A 88 3.98 -13.59 -0.14
C ARG A 88 5.17 -12.66 0.15
N LEU A 89 5.62 -11.88 -0.82
CA LEU A 89 6.61 -10.82 -0.59
C LEU A 89 6.10 -9.77 0.40
N GLY A 90 4.85 -9.34 0.27
CA GLY A 90 4.20 -8.42 1.21
C GLY A 90 4.16 -9.00 2.63
N GLN A 91 3.84 -10.28 2.78
CA GLN A 91 3.86 -10.99 4.06
C GLN A 91 5.29 -11.10 4.64
N CYS A 92 6.31 -11.32 3.80
CA CYS A 92 7.70 -11.27 4.25
C CYS A 92 8.08 -9.87 4.74
N ALA A 93 7.61 -8.82 4.07
CA ALA A 93 7.87 -7.43 4.45
C ALA A 93 7.16 -7.07 5.77
N LEU A 94 5.91 -7.52 5.97
CA LEU A 94 5.18 -7.43 7.25
C LEU A 94 5.96 -8.06 8.40
N ALA A 95 6.42 -9.30 8.21
CA ALA A 95 7.19 -10.01 9.22
C ALA A 95 8.54 -9.33 9.54
N GLN A 96 9.09 -8.58 8.57
CA GLN A 96 10.29 -7.76 8.74
C GLN A 96 9.99 -6.34 9.26
N LYS A 97 8.73 -6.00 9.53
CA LYS A 97 8.25 -4.66 9.91
C LYS A 97 8.57 -3.56 8.86
N ASP A 98 8.77 -3.96 7.60
CA ASP A 98 8.90 -3.04 6.47
C ASP A 98 7.50 -2.77 5.88
N PHE A 99 6.76 -1.91 6.58
CA PHE A 99 5.34 -1.67 6.29
C PHE A 99 5.09 -0.91 4.98
N VAL A 100 6.04 -0.07 4.55
CA VAL A 100 5.96 0.65 3.27
C VAL A 100 6.06 -0.34 2.11
N THR A 101 7.08 -1.19 2.12
CA THR A 101 7.25 -2.23 1.09
C THR A 101 6.09 -3.23 1.13
N ALA A 102 5.61 -3.60 2.32
CA ALA A 102 4.43 -4.45 2.47
C ALA A 102 3.19 -3.82 1.80
N THR A 103 2.92 -2.54 2.07
CA THR A 103 1.80 -1.79 1.50
C THR A 103 1.83 -1.82 -0.04
N ASP A 104 2.97 -1.47 -0.64
CA ASP A 104 3.13 -1.44 -2.09
C ASP A 104 2.92 -2.82 -2.73
N LEU A 105 3.45 -3.88 -2.12
CA LEU A 105 3.33 -5.25 -2.64
C LEU A 105 1.92 -5.81 -2.51
N LEU A 106 1.25 -5.57 -1.38
CA LEU A 106 -0.12 -6.02 -1.19
C LEU A 106 -1.11 -5.25 -2.08
N ASN A 107 -0.89 -3.96 -2.32
CA ASN A 107 -1.66 -3.17 -3.29
C ASN A 107 -1.49 -3.70 -4.71
N LYS A 108 -0.26 -4.00 -5.15
CA LYS A 108 -0.02 -4.63 -6.46
C LYS A 108 -0.69 -6.01 -6.59
N ALA A 109 -0.65 -6.82 -5.52
CA ALA A 109 -1.33 -8.09 -5.49
C ALA A 109 -2.86 -7.92 -5.61
N ARG A 110 -3.43 -6.88 -4.98
CA ARG A 110 -4.85 -6.55 -5.10
C ARG A 110 -5.24 -6.09 -6.49
N GLU A 111 -4.46 -5.18 -7.08
CA GLU A 111 -4.67 -4.72 -8.46
C GLU A 111 -4.68 -5.90 -9.44
N ALA A 112 -3.72 -6.83 -9.30
CA ALA A 112 -3.66 -8.05 -10.10
C ALA A 112 -4.85 -9.00 -9.84
N SER A 113 -5.31 -9.13 -8.58
CA SER A 113 -6.50 -9.92 -8.22
C SER A 113 -7.76 -9.40 -8.90
N VAL A 114 -7.93 -8.08 -8.97
CA VAL A 114 -9.04 -7.42 -9.67
C VAL A 114 -8.92 -7.61 -11.18
N GLU A 115 -7.73 -7.38 -11.77
CA GLU A 115 -7.48 -7.57 -13.21
C GLU A 115 -7.82 -9.01 -13.65
N LEU A 116 -7.47 -9.99 -12.83
CA LEU A 116 -7.67 -11.41 -13.09
C LEU A 116 -9.06 -11.92 -12.68
N ALA A 117 -9.90 -11.08 -12.07
CA ALA A 117 -11.18 -11.44 -11.47
C ALA A 117 -11.08 -12.67 -10.53
N GLN A 118 -9.99 -12.77 -9.77
CA GLN A 118 -9.69 -13.91 -8.91
C GLN A 118 -9.44 -13.44 -7.48
N ALA A 119 -10.39 -13.70 -6.59
CA ALA A 119 -10.25 -13.39 -5.17
C ALA A 119 -9.09 -14.16 -4.51
N ASP A 120 -8.35 -13.49 -3.63
CA ASP A 120 -7.29 -14.07 -2.80
C ASP A 120 -7.63 -13.85 -1.32
N SER A 121 -8.19 -14.86 -0.66
CA SER A 121 -8.61 -14.75 0.74
C SER A 121 -7.45 -14.59 1.73
N ASP A 122 -6.23 -14.94 1.34
CA ASP A 122 -5.06 -14.70 2.16
C ASP A 122 -4.55 -13.25 2.01
N LEU A 123 -4.90 -12.57 0.92
CA LEU A 123 -4.59 -11.16 0.74
C LEU A 123 -5.34 -10.30 1.76
N ASP A 124 -6.61 -10.62 2.00
CA ASP A 124 -7.41 -9.94 3.02
C ASP A 124 -6.84 -10.13 4.43
N LYS A 125 -6.33 -11.32 4.74
CA LYS A 125 -5.63 -11.58 6.02
C LYS A 125 -4.35 -10.76 6.14
N ALA A 126 -3.55 -10.69 5.06
CA ALA A 126 -2.32 -9.89 5.05
C ALA A 126 -2.62 -8.39 5.23
N PHE A 127 -3.69 -7.88 4.62
CA PHE A 127 -4.14 -6.52 4.85
C PHE A 127 -4.67 -6.29 6.27
N ALA A 128 -5.42 -7.24 6.84
CA ALA A 128 -5.87 -7.14 8.22
C ALA A 128 -4.68 -7.08 9.20
N GLU A 129 -3.63 -7.88 8.97
CA GLU A 129 -2.39 -7.84 9.73
C GLU A 129 -1.63 -6.52 9.55
N LEU A 130 -1.54 -6.01 8.31
CA LEU A 130 -0.96 -4.70 8.02
C LEU A 130 -1.70 -3.62 8.81
N SER A 131 -3.02 -3.53 8.68
CA SER A 131 -3.85 -2.48 9.27
C SER A 131 -3.94 -2.52 10.79
N ALA A 132 -3.67 -3.68 11.39
CA ALA A 132 -3.57 -3.83 12.84
C ALA A 132 -2.29 -3.19 13.41
N ASN A 133 -1.23 -3.09 12.59
CA ASN A 133 0.11 -2.68 12.99
C ASN A 133 0.59 -1.38 12.32
N TYR A 134 0.04 -1.01 11.17
CA TYR A 134 0.46 0.12 10.36
C TYR A 134 -0.73 0.80 9.70
N ARG A 135 -0.72 2.14 9.66
CA ARG A 135 -1.70 2.95 8.94
C ARG A 135 -1.02 4.10 8.23
N GLU A 136 -1.58 4.48 7.09
CA GLU A 136 -1.18 5.70 6.40
C GLU A 136 -2.17 6.81 6.75
N ILE A 137 -1.63 7.98 7.10
CA ILE A 137 -2.40 9.20 7.29
C ILE A 137 -2.21 10.06 6.05
N ASP A 138 -3.31 10.44 5.42
CA ASP A 138 -3.30 11.51 4.43
C ASP A 138 -3.03 12.85 5.14
N PRO A 139 -1.96 13.60 4.77
CA PRO A 139 -1.67 14.92 5.31
C PRO A 139 -2.86 15.90 5.30
N SER A 140 -3.78 15.76 4.34
CA SER A 140 -4.96 16.63 4.21
C SER A 140 -5.90 16.58 5.43
N THR A 141 -5.83 15.50 6.19
CA THR A 141 -6.73 15.14 7.29
C THR A 141 -6.26 15.72 8.63
N LEU A 142 -5.02 16.20 8.68
CA LEU A 142 -4.38 16.73 9.89
C LEU A 142 -4.83 18.16 10.23
N GLY A 143 -5.65 18.78 9.39
CA GLY A 143 -6.18 20.14 9.55
C GLY A 143 -5.46 21.14 8.65
N THR A 144 -6.06 22.32 8.45
CA THR A 144 -5.63 23.29 7.42
C THR A 144 -4.16 23.70 7.55
N GLU A 145 -3.72 24.06 8.76
CA GLU A 145 -2.35 24.54 8.98
C GLU A 145 -1.31 23.44 8.80
N ALA A 146 -1.54 22.27 9.39
CA ALA A 146 -0.64 21.12 9.27
C ALA A 146 -0.56 20.63 7.81
N SER A 147 -1.70 20.51 7.15
CA SER A 147 -1.79 20.14 5.73
C SER A 147 -1.03 21.14 4.84
N ALA A 148 -1.19 22.44 5.07
CA ALA A 148 -0.46 23.47 4.33
C ALA A 148 1.06 23.35 4.54
N ALA A 149 1.52 23.20 5.78
CA ALA A 149 2.94 23.06 6.10
C ALA A 149 3.55 21.79 5.49
N LEU A 150 2.84 20.66 5.57
CA LEU A 150 3.25 19.37 5.00
C LEU A 150 3.31 19.43 3.47
N LYS A 151 2.31 20.06 2.83
CA LYS A 151 2.31 20.29 1.39
C LYS A 151 3.46 21.19 0.95
N GLU A 152 3.79 22.22 1.73
CA GLU A 152 4.90 23.14 1.45
C GLU A 152 6.28 22.47 1.51
N VAL A 153 6.41 21.32 2.17
CA VAL A 153 7.63 20.50 2.18
C VAL A 153 7.53 19.28 1.26
N GLY A 154 6.45 19.16 0.49
CA GLY A 154 6.25 18.04 -0.42
C GLY A 154 6.02 16.70 0.26
N ALA A 155 5.45 16.69 1.47
CA ALA A 155 5.07 15.45 2.15
C ALA A 155 3.89 14.80 1.43
N SER A 156 4.10 13.56 0.97
CA SER A 156 3.08 12.81 0.22
C SER A 156 2.39 11.75 1.09
N LYS A 157 3.09 11.21 2.09
CA LYS A 157 2.60 10.13 2.95
C LYS A 157 3.17 10.25 4.36
N ILE A 158 2.34 9.89 5.33
CA ILE A 158 2.73 9.74 6.74
C ILE A 158 2.36 8.32 7.16
N GLY A 159 3.36 7.46 7.34
CA GLY A 159 3.19 6.13 7.88
C GLY A 159 3.26 6.14 9.40
N VAL A 160 2.35 5.41 10.05
CA VAL A 160 2.35 5.23 11.51
C VAL A 160 2.30 3.74 11.81
N ALA A 161 3.35 3.23 12.46
CA ALA A 161 3.46 1.84 12.89
C ALA A 161 3.38 1.73 14.41
N LYS A 162 2.75 0.67 14.92
CA LYS A 162 2.81 0.32 16.34
C LYS A 162 4.19 -0.17 16.72
N THR A 163 4.64 0.22 17.90
CA THR A 163 5.84 -0.32 18.56
C THR A 163 5.47 -0.82 19.95
N ASP A 164 6.40 -1.48 20.64
CA ASP A 164 6.15 -2.05 21.98
C ASP A 164 5.90 -0.96 23.05
N GLY A 165 6.23 0.31 22.76
CA GLY A 165 6.15 1.41 23.72
C GLY A 165 5.55 2.70 23.17
N GLY A 166 4.87 2.66 22.03
CA GLY A 166 4.30 3.83 21.36
C GLY A 166 4.16 3.63 19.86
N GLU A 167 4.40 4.66 19.07
CA GLU A 167 4.28 4.64 17.61
C GLU A 167 5.59 5.03 16.92
N HIS A 168 5.89 4.39 15.80
CA HIS A 168 6.94 4.83 14.88
C HIS A 168 6.28 5.59 13.74
N ILE A 169 6.73 6.83 13.49
CA ILE A 169 6.20 7.68 12.45
C ILE A 169 7.26 7.85 11.37
N GLU A 170 6.86 7.66 10.12
CA GLU A 170 7.67 7.95 8.95
C GLU A 170 6.95 8.96 8.04
N VAL A 171 7.63 10.05 7.72
CA VAL A 171 7.15 11.08 6.78
C VAL A 171 8.03 11.04 5.54
N THR A 172 7.42 10.76 4.39
CA THR A 172 8.11 10.75 3.09
C THR A 172 7.87 12.05 2.34
N LEU A 173 8.96 12.71 1.95
CA LEU A 173 9.01 13.91 1.13
C LEU A 173 9.45 13.56 -0.30
N SER A 174 8.99 14.33 -1.28
CA SER A 174 9.44 14.21 -2.67
C SER A 174 10.94 14.46 -2.84
N GLU A 175 11.48 15.43 -2.09
CA GLU A 175 12.87 15.83 -2.13
C GLU A 175 13.40 16.28 -0.76
N LYS A 176 14.71 16.42 -0.67
CA LYS A 176 15.35 17.02 0.50
C LYS A 176 15.01 18.50 0.55
N VAL A 177 14.52 18.98 1.69
CA VAL A 177 14.09 20.37 1.87
C VAL A 177 15.04 21.09 2.83
N VAL A 178 15.41 22.33 2.50
CA VAL A 178 16.11 23.23 3.43
C VAL A 178 15.37 24.56 3.45
N LYS A 179 14.87 24.97 4.62
CA LYS A 179 14.12 26.21 4.79
C LYS A 179 14.83 27.17 5.74
N PRO A 180 14.91 28.46 5.40
CA PRO A 180 15.33 29.47 6.36
C PRO A 180 14.28 29.58 7.47
N ILE A 181 14.72 29.83 8.69
CA ILE A 181 13.82 30.12 9.81
C ILE A 181 14.22 31.43 10.46
N ASN A 182 13.23 32.24 10.83
CA ASN A 182 13.46 33.52 11.50
C ASN A 182 13.53 33.32 13.02
N ALA A 183 14.52 32.54 13.48
CA ALA A 183 14.72 32.24 14.89
C ALA A 183 16.12 32.68 15.35
N PRO A 184 16.27 33.35 16.51
CA PRO A 184 17.57 33.70 17.04
C PRO A 184 18.48 32.47 17.20
N GLY A 185 19.67 32.52 16.59
CA GLY A 185 20.69 31.46 16.71
C GLY A 185 20.50 30.25 15.78
N VAL A 186 19.33 30.08 15.14
CA VAL A 186 19.07 29.01 14.16
C VAL A 186 18.70 29.66 12.82
N SER A 187 19.52 29.44 11.80
CA SER A 187 19.29 30.08 10.50
C SER A 187 18.41 29.26 9.56
N HIS A 188 18.50 27.94 9.63
CA HIS A 188 17.82 27.03 8.71
C HIS A 188 17.42 25.73 9.43
N VAL A 189 16.37 25.10 8.92
CA VAL A 189 16.03 23.70 9.16
C VAL A 189 16.20 22.90 7.88
N GLY A 190 16.62 21.65 8.02
CA GLY A 190 16.81 20.71 6.92
C GLY A 190 16.03 19.44 7.19
N PHE A 191 15.38 18.94 6.14
CA PHE A 191 14.63 17.69 6.12
C PHE A 191 15.20 16.81 5.03
N ASP A 192 15.65 15.60 5.36
CA ASP A 192 15.98 14.57 4.38
C ASP A 192 14.67 14.01 3.76
N LYS A 193 14.79 13.21 2.70
CA LYS A 193 13.62 12.66 1.99
C LYS A 193 12.70 11.83 2.88
N THR A 194 13.28 11.15 3.86
CA THR A 194 12.54 10.37 4.84
C THR A 194 12.90 10.94 6.21
N ILE A 195 11.86 11.33 6.95
CA ILE A 195 11.98 11.73 8.35
C ILE A 195 11.30 10.64 9.16
N ALA A 196 12.00 10.04 10.10
CA ALA A 196 11.42 9.01 10.95
C ALA A 196 11.71 9.30 12.42
N PHE A 197 10.76 8.98 13.29
CA PHE A 197 10.90 9.14 14.73
C PHE A 197 9.93 8.24 15.49
N ASP A 198 10.32 7.88 16.72
CA ASP A 198 9.45 7.17 17.64
C ASP A 198 8.76 8.17 18.56
N PHE A 199 7.48 7.96 18.78
CA PHE A 199 6.60 8.74 19.61
C PHE A 199 6.11 7.89 20.77
N ASN A 200 6.12 8.46 21.97
CA ASN A 200 5.53 7.87 23.16
C ASN A 200 4.97 8.97 24.06
N GLU A 201 3.89 8.70 24.78
CA GLU A 201 3.37 9.58 25.82
C GLU A 201 3.31 8.82 27.15
N THR A 202 3.99 9.36 28.15
CA THR A 202 4.00 8.78 29.49
C THR A 202 2.71 9.13 30.26
N PRO A 203 2.34 8.37 31.31
CA PRO A 203 1.08 8.58 32.03
C PRO A 203 0.91 9.96 32.69
N ASP A 204 2.01 10.69 32.88
CA ASP A 204 2.05 12.08 33.36
C ASP A 204 1.74 13.11 32.26
N GLY A 205 1.45 12.66 31.03
CA GLY A 205 1.18 13.51 29.86
C GLY A 205 2.45 14.06 29.18
N THR A 206 3.64 13.62 29.59
CA THR A 206 4.88 13.99 28.89
C THR A 206 4.96 13.26 27.55
N VAL A 207 5.07 14.03 26.47
CA VAL A 207 5.32 13.51 25.13
C VAL A 207 6.82 13.40 24.88
N GLN A 208 7.26 12.23 24.46
CA GLN A 208 8.64 11.94 24.07
C GLN A 208 8.70 11.59 22.59
N ILE A 209 9.58 12.27 21.88
CA ILE A 209 9.90 12.00 20.48
C ILE A 209 11.38 11.62 20.45
N SER A 210 11.68 10.39 20.05
CA SER A 210 13.03 9.82 20.11
C SER A 210 13.41 9.18 18.78
N ASN A 211 14.67 8.74 18.67
CA ASN A 211 15.20 8.11 17.46
C ASN A 211 14.93 8.93 16.19
N ILE A 212 14.96 10.27 16.32
CA ILE A 212 14.68 11.17 15.20
C ILE A 212 15.79 11.04 14.17
N SER A 213 15.40 10.82 12.92
CA SER A 213 16.27 10.77 11.76
C SER A 213 15.73 11.69 10.66
N GLY A 214 16.62 12.16 9.80
CA GLY A 214 16.27 13.03 8.68
C GLY A 214 15.93 14.48 9.04
N LEU A 215 16.05 14.90 10.31
CA LEU A 215 15.82 16.27 10.76
C LEU A 215 17.13 16.95 11.20
N LYS A 216 17.41 18.16 10.68
CA LYS A 216 18.63 18.93 10.99
C LYS A 216 18.34 20.40 11.23
N ALA A 217 19.14 21.04 12.07
CA ALA A 217 19.10 22.48 12.29
C ALA A 217 20.48 23.12 12.04
N LYS A 218 20.50 24.38 11.58
CA LYS A 218 21.74 25.13 11.33
C LYS A 218 21.97 26.19 12.41
N VAL A 219 22.68 25.79 13.47
CA VAL A 219 23.13 26.62 14.60
C VAL A 219 24.62 26.94 14.45
N LYS A 220 24.96 27.83 13.51
CA LYS A 220 26.32 28.04 12.93
C LYS A 220 26.82 26.85 12.10
N VAL A 221 26.65 25.63 12.60
CA VAL A 221 26.90 24.37 11.90
C VAL A 221 25.62 23.53 11.82
N TRP A 222 25.58 22.58 10.90
CA TRP A 222 24.49 21.59 10.85
C TRP A 222 24.61 20.62 12.03
N VAL A 223 23.53 20.52 12.81
CA VAL A 223 23.35 19.54 13.89
C VAL A 223 22.15 18.66 13.55
N ASP A 224 22.27 17.37 13.84
CA ASP A 224 21.15 16.45 13.71
C ASP A 224 20.24 16.60 14.93
N ILE A 225 18.94 16.69 14.72
CA ILE A 225 17.96 16.68 15.81
C ILE A 225 17.60 15.23 16.06
N ILE A 226 17.87 14.74 17.28
CA ILE A 226 17.79 13.30 17.59
C ILE A 226 16.70 12.96 18.59
N ALA A 227 16.25 13.93 19.39
CA ALA A 227 15.15 13.77 20.32
C ALA A 227 14.46 15.10 20.61
N SER A 228 13.18 15.03 20.97
CA SER A 228 12.38 16.12 21.49
C SER A 228 11.50 15.62 22.63
N LYS A 229 11.17 16.51 23.56
CA LYS A 229 10.25 16.23 24.67
C LYS A 229 9.34 17.44 24.87
N LEU A 230 8.04 17.19 25.02
CA LEU A 230 7.07 18.18 25.44
C LEU A 230 6.50 17.76 26.79
N SER A 231 6.53 18.66 27.77
CA SER A 231 6.01 18.42 29.12
C SER A 231 5.49 19.71 29.73
N LEU A 232 4.81 19.61 30.86
CA LEU A 232 4.44 20.76 31.68
C LEU A 232 5.51 20.99 32.76
N ASP A 233 5.84 22.25 33.05
CA ASP A 233 6.70 22.60 34.20
C ASP A 233 5.91 22.59 35.52
N ALA A 234 6.58 22.92 36.63
CA ALA A 234 5.96 22.97 37.96
C ALA A 234 4.82 24.00 38.08
N GLU A 235 4.78 25.00 37.19
CA GLU A 235 3.71 26.00 37.08
C GLU A 235 2.64 25.61 36.06
N GLN A 236 2.65 24.36 35.59
CA GLN A 236 1.80 23.84 34.52
C GLN A 236 1.95 24.56 33.17
N LYS A 237 3.10 25.19 32.93
CA LYS A 237 3.38 25.86 31.65
C LYS A 237 4.04 24.88 30.68
N PRO A 238 3.65 24.89 29.39
CA PRO A 238 4.27 24.06 28.37
C PRO A 238 5.76 24.33 28.21
N VAL A 239 6.56 23.26 28.20
CA VAL A 239 8.00 23.30 27.95
C VAL A 239 8.34 22.30 26.86
N ALA A 240 9.08 22.77 25.85
CA ALA A 240 9.74 21.91 24.89
C ALA A 240 11.22 21.80 25.22
N GLN A 241 11.76 20.60 25.07
CA GLN A 241 13.17 20.32 25.09
C GLN A 241 13.56 19.65 23.78
N VAL A 242 14.58 20.16 23.11
CA VAL A 242 15.09 19.59 21.85
C VAL A 242 16.55 19.22 22.06
N THR A 243 16.91 18.01 21.63
CA THR A 243 18.28 17.49 21.70
C THR A 243 18.89 17.42 20.31
N GLY A 244 19.96 18.18 20.12
CA GLY A 244 20.79 18.15 18.92
C GLY A 244 22.07 17.37 19.15
N ALA A 245 22.58 16.72 18.11
CA ALA A 245 23.85 16.00 18.13
C ALA A 245 24.72 16.35 16.92
N LYS A 246 26.03 16.33 17.15
CA LYS A 246 27.05 16.49 16.10
C LYS A 246 28.35 15.83 16.55
N MET A 247 28.94 14.98 15.69
CA MET A 247 30.24 14.35 15.93
C MET A 247 30.33 13.61 17.28
N GLY A 248 29.27 12.90 17.68
CA GLY A 248 29.21 12.15 18.94
C GLY A 248 28.97 13.00 20.19
N ILE A 249 28.81 14.32 20.06
CA ILE A 249 28.43 15.23 21.15
C ILE A 249 26.95 15.57 21.01
N SER A 250 26.18 15.43 22.09
CA SER A 250 24.78 15.82 22.16
C SER A 250 24.55 16.93 23.18
N GLN A 251 23.64 17.85 22.89
CA GLN A 251 23.20 18.91 23.80
C GLN A 251 21.69 19.09 23.72
N SER A 252 21.07 19.33 24.85
CA SER A 252 19.64 19.62 24.95
C SER A 252 19.43 21.08 25.33
N VAL A 253 18.47 21.72 24.66
CA VAL A 253 18.01 23.06 24.98
C VAL A 253 16.52 23.01 25.30
N SER A 254 16.09 23.79 26.29
CA SER A 254 14.70 23.83 26.73
C SER A 254 14.18 25.25 26.68
N THR A 255 12.91 25.39 26.29
CA THR A 255 12.21 26.68 26.29
C THR A 255 10.76 26.48 26.70
N LYS A 256 10.19 27.51 27.35
CA LYS A 256 8.74 27.58 27.50
C LYS A 256 8.11 27.78 26.11
N LEU A 257 7.05 27.05 25.82
CA LEU A 257 6.29 27.19 24.60
C LEU A 257 5.10 28.12 24.86
N PRO A 258 4.88 29.15 24.02
CA PRO A 258 3.63 29.90 24.01
C PRO A 258 2.44 28.98 23.71
N ASP A 259 1.28 29.27 24.29
CA ASP A 259 0.07 28.46 24.13
C ASP A 259 -0.37 28.39 22.65
N GLU A 260 -0.13 29.45 21.88
CA GLU A 260 -0.45 29.53 20.45
C GLU A 260 0.35 28.52 19.62
N ILE A 261 1.51 28.07 20.13
CA ILE A 261 2.34 27.03 19.49
C ILE A 261 2.03 25.66 20.09
N TYR A 262 1.84 25.60 21.41
CA TYR A 262 1.63 24.34 22.11
C TYR A 262 0.31 23.65 21.77
N GLN A 263 -0.80 24.40 21.73
CA GLN A 263 -2.13 23.82 21.51
C GLN A 263 -2.26 23.13 20.14
N PRO A 264 -1.82 23.73 19.02
CA PRO A 264 -1.85 23.07 17.71
C PRO A 264 -1.00 21.78 17.68
N ILE A 265 0.16 21.79 18.34
CA ILE A 265 1.06 20.62 18.37
C ILE A 265 0.41 19.47 19.15
N ILE A 266 -0.16 19.73 20.32
CA ILE A 266 -0.84 18.69 21.11
C ILE A 266 -2.10 18.17 20.40
N ALA A 267 -2.86 19.04 19.73
CA ALA A 267 -4.00 18.62 18.92
C ALA A 267 -3.57 17.68 17.77
N LEU A 268 -2.46 18.00 17.10
CA LEU A 268 -1.88 17.16 16.06
C LEU A 268 -1.42 15.80 16.62
N ILE A 269 -0.72 15.81 17.74
CA ILE A 269 -0.30 14.60 18.45
C ILE A 269 -1.52 13.74 18.81
N GLY A 270 -2.57 14.35 19.35
CA GLY A 270 -3.82 13.66 19.68
C GLY A 270 -4.46 12.95 18.47
N LYS A 271 -4.35 13.51 17.26
CA LYS A 271 -4.81 12.83 16.05
C LYS A 271 -3.97 11.59 15.76
N VAL A 272 -2.65 11.72 15.75
CA VAL A 272 -1.72 10.62 15.45
C VAL A 272 -1.86 9.47 16.45
N LYS A 273 -1.98 9.76 17.75
CA LYS A 273 -2.21 8.74 18.80
C LYS A 273 -3.49 7.92 18.60
N ASN A 274 -4.53 8.54 18.04
CA ASN A 274 -5.83 7.92 17.90
C ASN A 274 -6.00 7.17 16.57
N VAL A 275 -4.94 7.08 15.74
CA VAL A 275 -4.96 6.41 14.43
C VAL A 275 -5.39 4.95 14.52
N PHE A 276 -5.05 4.26 15.61
CA PHE A 276 -5.42 2.87 15.87
C PHE A 276 -6.61 2.69 16.83
N SER A 277 -7.25 3.78 17.27
CA SER A 277 -8.40 3.68 18.19
C SER A 277 -9.68 3.28 17.45
N ASP A 278 -10.49 2.40 18.05
CA ASP A 278 -11.77 1.95 17.49
C ASP A 278 -12.83 3.08 17.42
N ASN A 279 -12.59 4.18 18.15
CA ASN A 279 -13.44 5.38 18.21
C ASN A 279 -12.94 6.52 17.32
N ALA A 280 -12.20 6.22 16.25
CA ALA A 280 -11.87 7.21 15.23
C ALA A 280 -13.20 7.76 14.67
N GLY A 281 -13.62 8.92 15.17
CA GLY A 281 -14.97 9.44 15.00
C GLY A 281 -15.34 9.66 13.53
N PRO A 282 -16.63 9.84 13.22
CA PRO A 282 -17.07 10.12 11.85
C PRO A 282 -16.40 11.42 11.38
N GLY A 283 -15.36 11.27 10.56
CA GLY A 283 -14.42 12.35 10.19
C GLY A 283 -12.94 11.94 10.20
N SER A 284 -12.57 10.78 10.74
CA SER A 284 -11.21 10.26 10.63
C SER A 284 -10.99 9.60 9.26
N THR A 285 -10.44 10.35 8.31
CA THR A 285 -10.03 9.89 6.98
C THR A 285 -8.65 9.21 7.03
N TYR A 286 -8.40 8.38 8.04
CA TYR A 286 -7.23 7.50 8.03
C TYR A 286 -7.49 6.45 6.96
N GLU A 287 -6.70 6.45 5.89
CA GLU A 287 -6.81 5.40 4.89
C GLU A 287 -6.39 4.10 5.55
N ASN A 288 -7.37 3.22 5.75
CA ASN A 288 -7.05 1.84 6.01
C ASN A 288 -6.26 1.37 4.79
N VAL A 289 -5.03 0.90 4.96
CA VAL A 289 -4.22 0.43 3.83
C VAL A 289 -4.93 -0.72 3.09
N ALA A 290 -5.89 -1.37 3.78
CA ALA A 290 -6.83 -2.32 3.23
C ALA A 290 -7.97 -1.75 2.37
N SER A 291 -8.14 -0.43 2.21
CA SER A 291 -9.29 0.20 1.51
C SER A 291 -8.95 0.90 0.19
N GLY A 292 -7.75 0.73 -0.36
CA GLY A 292 -7.46 1.14 -1.73
C GLY A 292 -8.33 0.36 -2.72
N GLY A 293 -9.43 0.97 -3.18
CA GLY A 293 -10.25 0.49 -4.31
C GLY A 293 -11.68 0.04 -4.02
N ALA A 294 -12.45 0.73 -3.17
CA ALA A 294 -13.92 0.65 -3.24
C ALA A 294 -14.57 1.94 -2.73
N GLN A 295 -14.58 2.97 -3.57
CA GLN A 295 -15.46 4.12 -3.35
C GLN A 295 -16.85 3.76 -3.89
N SER A 296 -17.70 3.20 -3.04
CA SER A 296 -19.16 3.37 -3.10
C SER A 296 -19.80 3.00 -1.77
N GLY A 297 -20.29 4.02 -1.06
CA GLY A 297 -21.45 3.99 -0.17
C GLY A 297 -21.49 2.98 0.98
N GLY A 298 -21.28 3.48 2.20
CA GLY A 298 -22.22 3.29 3.31
C GLY A 298 -22.41 1.90 3.93
N ASN A 299 -22.11 1.86 5.23
CA ASN A 299 -22.53 0.91 6.26
C ASN A 299 -21.79 -0.41 6.44
N ALA A 300 -21.50 -0.64 7.72
CA ALA A 300 -20.83 -1.77 8.32
C ALA A 300 -21.59 -3.10 8.16
N ALA A 301 -20.78 -4.16 8.13
CA ALA A 301 -21.07 -5.54 8.53
C ALA A 301 -22.26 -6.26 7.87
N ALA A 302 -21.96 -7.18 6.94
CA ALA A 302 -22.47 -8.55 6.99
C ALA A 302 -21.77 -9.44 5.94
N THR A 303 -21.42 -10.63 6.38
CA THR A 303 -20.93 -11.78 5.63
C THR A 303 -22.00 -12.28 4.64
N GLU A 304 -21.72 -12.24 3.32
CA GLU A 304 -22.16 -13.27 2.35
C GLU A 304 -21.60 -12.95 0.96
N ILE A 305 -20.76 -13.84 0.42
CA ILE A 305 -20.38 -13.85 -1.00
C ILE A 305 -21.39 -14.76 -1.70
N VAL A 306 -22.28 -14.18 -2.51
CA VAL A 306 -23.14 -14.95 -3.43
C VAL A 306 -22.33 -15.25 -4.71
N PRO A 307 -22.19 -16.50 -5.15
CA PRO A 307 -21.46 -16.84 -6.37
C PRO A 307 -22.23 -16.39 -7.62
N VAL A 308 -21.52 -15.79 -8.57
CA VAL A 308 -22.03 -15.46 -9.92
C VAL A 308 -22.36 -16.77 -10.64
N VAL A 309 -23.66 -17.08 -10.77
CA VAL A 309 -24.14 -18.09 -11.70
C VAL A 309 -24.29 -17.43 -13.07
N ASN A 310 -23.43 -17.87 -13.99
CA ASN A 310 -23.58 -17.62 -15.41
C ASN A 310 -24.83 -18.37 -15.92
N SER A 311 -25.82 -17.66 -16.45
CA SER A 311 -26.92 -18.25 -17.23
C SER A 311 -27.45 -17.19 -18.19
N GLY A 312 -27.14 -17.36 -19.47
CA GLY A 312 -27.81 -16.62 -20.54
C GLY A 312 -29.29 -16.97 -20.59
N ALA A 313 -30.15 -15.95 -20.57
CA ALA A 313 -31.54 -16.04 -21.01
C ALA A 313 -32.07 -14.62 -21.31
N GLN A 314 -32.90 -14.54 -22.35
CA GLN A 314 -33.49 -13.39 -23.03
C GLN A 314 -34.07 -12.24 -22.17
N PRO A 315 -34.19 -11.02 -22.73
CA PRO A 315 -34.85 -9.91 -22.07
C PRO A 315 -36.35 -10.18 -21.85
N ALA A 316 -36.79 -9.98 -20.61
CA ALA A 316 -38.19 -10.08 -20.20
C ALA A 316 -39.00 -8.85 -20.63
N VAL A 317 -40.22 -9.14 -21.06
CA VAL A 317 -41.26 -8.23 -21.53
C VAL A 317 -41.87 -7.47 -20.34
N ASP A 318 -42.02 -6.15 -20.48
CA ASP A 318 -42.71 -5.25 -19.54
C ASP A 318 -44.23 -5.56 -19.51
N PRO A 319 -44.85 -5.88 -18.35
CA PRO A 319 -46.28 -6.13 -18.25
C PRO A 319 -47.15 -4.87 -18.02
N SER A 320 -46.63 -3.66 -18.23
CA SER A 320 -47.34 -2.41 -17.87
C SER A 320 -48.11 -1.71 -19.00
N LEU A 321 -48.38 -2.38 -20.13
CA LEU A 321 -49.17 -1.81 -21.22
C LEU A 321 -50.48 -2.60 -21.42
N GLN A 322 -51.55 -2.13 -20.78
CA GLN A 322 -52.91 -2.54 -21.14
C GLN A 322 -53.28 -1.93 -22.51
N PRO A 323 -53.91 -2.70 -23.41
CA PRO A 323 -54.30 -2.22 -24.74
C PRO A 323 -55.56 -1.35 -24.68
N VAL A 324 -55.44 -0.12 -25.16
CA VAL A 324 -56.59 0.72 -25.52
C VAL A 324 -57.09 0.27 -26.89
N THR A 325 -58.34 -0.19 -26.95
CA THR A 325 -59.05 -0.57 -28.19
C THR A 325 -59.16 0.61 -29.17
N PRO A 326 -58.93 0.41 -30.48
CA PRO A 326 -59.18 1.44 -31.49
C PRO A 326 -60.68 1.62 -31.73
N ALA A 327 -61.11 2.88 -31.79
CA ALA A 327 -62.44 3.29 -32.21
C ALA A 327 -62.66 3.05 -33.72
N ASP A 328 -63.89 2.72 -34.05
CA ASP A 328 -64.43 2.43 -35.38
C ASP A 328 -64.09 3.48 -36.46
N SER A 329 -63.95 2.95 -37.68
CA SER A 329 -63.73 3.63 -38.95
C SER A 329 -64.75 4.76 -39.24
N PRO A 330 -64.33 5.80 -40.00
CA PRO A 330 -65.25 6.78 -40.54
C PRO A 330 -66.05 6.20 -41.72
N ALA A 331 -67.37 6.38 -41.67
CA ALA A 331 -68.22 6.22 -42.84
C ALA A 331 -67.98 7.40 -43.80
N ASN A 332 -67.62 7.05 -45.03
CA ASN A 332 -67.59 7.92 -46.18
C ASN A 332 -69.03 8.05 -46.70
N SER A 333 -69.54 9.27 -46.82
CA SER A 333 -70.67 9.57 -47.68
C SER A 333 -70.19 10.49 -48.80
N ASN A 334 -69.80 9.84 -49.89
CA ASN A 334 -70.13 10.25 -51.25
C ASN A 334 -70.76 9.03 -51.92
N GLU A 335 -72.01 9.24 -52.36
CA GLU A 335 -72.87 8.40 -53.22
C GLU A 335 -73.37 7.04 -52.71
#